data_AF-Q9L568-F1
#
_entry.id   AF-Q9L568-F1
#
_cell.length_a   1.000
_cell.length_b   1.000
_cell.length_c   1.000
_cell.angle_alpha   90.00
_cell.angle_beta   90.00
_cell.angle_gamma   90.00
#
_symmetry.space_group_name_H-M   'P 1'
#
loop_
_entity.id
_entity.type
_entity.pdbx_description
1 polymer ?
#
loop_
_entity_poly.entity_id
_entity_poly.type
_entity_poly.pdbx_seq_one_letter_code
_entity_poly.pdbx_strand_id
1 'polypeptide(L)'
;QKVDAEKYALEAKIAELEYEVQGLEKELKEIDESDSEDYIKEGLRAPLQSKLDAKKAKLSKLEELSDKIDELDAEIAKLEKDVEDFKNSDGEQAEQYLVAAKKDLDAKKAELENTEADLKKAVDEPETPAPAPAPKPAPAPAPTPEAPAPAPKPAPAPKPAPAPKPAPAPKPAPAPKPAPAPKPAPAPKPAPAPKPAPAPKPAPAPKPAPAPKPAPAPKPETPKTGWKQENGM
;
A
#
# COMPACT_ATOMS: atom_id res chain seq x y z
N GLN A 1 -27.23 -9.62 -24.03
CA GLN A 1 -26.86 -8.30 -24.55
C GLN A 1 -26.25 -7.36 -23.51
N LYS A 2 -26.77 -7.23 -22.28
CA LYS A 2 -26.07 -6.48 -21.20
C LYS A 2 -24.88 -7.23 -20.61
N VAL A 3 -25.04 -8.54 -20.38
CA VAL A 3 -23.99 -9.42 -19.82
C VAL A 3 -22.75 -9.45 -20.72
N ASP A 4 -22.96 -9.48 -22.04
CA ASP A 4 -21.86 -9.47 -23.03
C ASP A 4 -21.05 -8.16 -23.00
N ALA A 5 -21.71 -7.03 -22.72
CA ALA A 5 -21.05 -5.72 -22.67
C ALA A 5 -20.22 -5.53 -21.39
N GLU A 6 -20.68 -6.07 -20.26
CA GLU A 6 -19.96 -6.02 -18.99
C GLU A 6 -18.72 -6.93 -19.00
N LYS A 7 -18.84 -8.14 -19.58
CA LYS A 7 -17.69 -9.03 -19.80
C LYS A 7 -16.64 -8.41 -20.72
N TYR A 8 -17.06 -7.79 -21.83
CA TYR A 8 -16.14 -7.13 -22.74
C TYR A 8 -15.45 -5.91 -22.11
N ALA A 9 -16.17 -5.16 -21.27
CA ALA A 9 -15.59 -4.06 -20.51
C ALA A 9 -14.56 -4.54 -19.47
N LEU A 10 -14.75 -5.72 -18.87
CA LEU A 10 -13.78 -6.33 -17.98
C LEU A 10 -12.50 -6.72 -18.74
N GLU A 11 -12.64 -7.47 -19.83
CA GLU A 11 -11.51 -7.90 -20.67
C GLU A 11 -10.71 -6.68 -21.18
N ALA A 12 -11.39 -5.60 -21.56
CA ALA A 12 -10.74 -4.36 -21.97
C ALA A 12 -9.92 -3.72 -20.82
N LYS A 13 -10.45 -3.71 -19.59
CA LYS A 13 -9.73 -3.16 -18.42
C LYS A 13 -8.54 -4.02 -18.01
N ILE A 14 -8.64 -5.34 -18.11
CA ILE A 14 -7.52 -6.26 -17.88
C ILE A 14 -6.42 -6.00 -18.93
N ALA A 15 -6.77 -5.92 -20.22
CA ALA A 15 -5.83 -5.63 -21.29
C ALA A 15 -5.18 -4.24 -21.15
N GLU A 16 -5.92 -3.23 -20.68
CA GLU A 16 -5.39 -1.90 -20.39
C GLU A 16 -4.35 -1.96 -19.25
N LEU A 17 -4.66 -2.67 -18.17
CA LEU A 17 -3.72 -2.87 -17.05
C LEU A 17 -2.45 -3.62 -17.48
N GLU A 18 -2.58 -4.68 -18.27
CA GLU A 18 -1.44 -5.40 -18.84
C GLU A 18 -0.54 -4.49 -19.67
N TYR A 19 -1.14 -3.65 -20.52
CA TYR A 19 -0.41 -2.70 -21.35
C TYR A 19 0.33 -1.67 -20.48
N GLU A 20 -0.31 -1.13 -19.45
CA GLU A 20 0.32 -0.19 -18.52
C GLU A 20 1.45 -0.83 -17.71
N VAL A 21 1.28 -2.08 -17.26
CA VAL A 21 2.32 -2.87 -16.59
C VAL A 21 3.54 -3.03 -17.50
N GLN A 22 3.33 -3.45 -18.75
CA GLN A 22 4.42 -3.58 -19.74
C GLN A 22 5.10 -2.24 -20.03
N GLY A 23 4.33 -1.15 -20.11
CA GLY A 23 4.86 0.20 -20.28
C GLY A 23 5.76 0.62 -19.13
N LEU A 24 5.34 0.40 -17.88
CA LEU A 24 6.11 0.71 -16.69
C LEU A 24 7.37 -0.16 -16.55
N GLU A 25 7.29 -1.46 -16.88
CA GLU A 25 8.47 -2.34 -16.92
C GLU A 25 9.51 -1.86 -17.92
N LYS A 26 9.05 -1.42 -19.09
CA LYS A 26 9.92 -0.85 -20.11
C LYS A 26 10.56 0.45 -19.65
N GLU A 27 9.80 1.36 -19.04
CA GLU A 27 10.30 2.64 -18.54
C GLU A 27 11.33 2.43 -17.41
N LEU A 28 11.07 1.50 -16.50
CA LEU A 28 12.03 1.09 -15.46
C LEU A 28 13.32 0.54 -16.07
N LYS A 29 13.21 -0.28 -17.12
CA LYS A 29 14.37 -0.81 -17.84
C LYS A 29 15.18 0.31 -18.53
N GLU A 30 14.51 1.27 -19.17
CA GLU A 30 15.17 2.43 -19.80
C GLU A 30 15.89 3.30 -18.76
N ILE A 31 15.33 3.46 -17.56
CA ILE A 31 15.99 4.16 -16.44
C ILE A 31 17.24 3.42 -15.98
N ASP A 32 17.14 2.10 -15.80
CA ASP A 32 18.26 1.24 -15.38
C ASP A 32 19.42 1.30 -16.42
N GLU A 33 19.09 1.31 -17.72
CA GLU A 33 20.03 1.38 -18.85
C GLU A 33 20.54 2.80 -19.16
N SER A 34 19.95 3.86 -18.59
CA SER A 34 20.36 5.24 -18.88
C SER A 34 21.76 5.58 -18.34
N ASP A 35 22.45 6.55 -18.95
CA ASP A 35 23.74 7.06 -18.44
C ASP A 35 23.58 8.04 -17.25
N SER A 36 22.38 8.13 -16.67
CA SER A 36 22.07 9.03 -15.56
C SER A 36 22.80 8.63 -14.28
N GLU A 37 23.07 9.61 -13.39
CA GLU A 37 23.65 9.34 -12.06
C GLU A 37 22.72 8.43 -11.22
N ASP A 38 23.29 7.49 -10.45
CA ASP A 38 22.54 6.50 -9.67
C ASP A 38 21.49 7.11 -8.73
N TYR A 39 21.76 8.29 -8.17
CA TYR A 39 20.81 8.99 -7.31
C TYR A 39 19.58 9.52 -8.08
N ILE A 40 19.78 9.93 -9.33
CA ILE A 40 18.69 10.39 -10.21
C ILE A 40 17.85 9.20 -10.67
N LYS A 41 18.51 8.08 -11.02
CA LYS A 41 17.84 6.82 -11.36
C LYS A 41 16.95 6.33 -10.21
N GLU A 42 17.49 6.26 -9.00
CA GLU A 42 16.74 5.75 -7.85
C GLU A 42 15.53 6.64 -7.50
N GLY A 43 15.67 7.96 -7.65
CA GLY A 43 14.57 8.91 -7.42
C GLY A 43 13.41 8.78 -8.42
N LEU A 44 13.68 8.30 -9.64
CA LEU A 44 12.66 8.03 -10.67
C LEU A 44 12.14 6.58 -10.60
N ARG A 45 13.01 5.63 -10.26
CA ARG A 45 12.73 4.20 -10.19
C ARG A 45 11.74 3.87 -9.07
N ALA A 46 11.97 4.40 -7.86
CA ALA A 46 11.12 4.10 -6.70
C ALA A 46 9.61 4.41 -6.90
N PRO A 47 9.20 5.60 -7.41
CA PRO A 47 7.79 5.88 -7.65
C PRO A 47 7.20 5.05 -8.80
N LEU A 48 7.97 4.73 -9.85
CA LEU A 48 7.50 3.90 -10.95
C LEU A 48 7.36 2.43 -10.53
N GLN A 49 8.30 1.91 -9.75
CA GLN A 49 8.23 0.56 -9.17
C GLN A 49 7.01 0.43 -8.26
N SER A 50 6.75 1.42 -7.40
CA SER A 50 5.57 1.40 -6.53
C SER A 50 4.25 1.39 -7.33
N LYS A 51 4.20 2.09 -8.48
CA LYS A 51 3.03 2.04 -9.37
C LYS A 51 2.93 0.67 -10.06
N LEU A 52 4.04 0.13 -10.54
CA LEU A 52 4.09 -1.18 -11.17
C LEU A 52 3.58 -2.27 -10.22
N ASP A 53 4.04 -2.27 -8.97
CA ASP A 53 3.62 -3.25 -7.97
C ASP A 53 2.12 -3.14 -7.66
N ALA A 54 1.59 -1.92 -7.56
CA ALA A 54 0.16 -1.68 -7.36
C ALA A 54 -0.69 -2.19 -8.55
N LYS A 55 -0.25 -1.93 -9.79
CA LYS A 55 -0.92 -2.40 -11.00
C LYS A 55 -0.87 -3.92 -11.13
N LYS A 56 0.28 -4.54 -10.87
CA LYS A 56 0.43 -6.01 -10.87
C LYS A 56 -0.45 -6.67 -9.81
N ALA A 57 -0.52 -6.09 -8.61
CA ALA A 57 -1.39 -6.61 -7.56
C ALA A 57 -2.87 -6.52 -7.96
N LYS A 58 -3.28 -5.41 -8.59
CA LYS A 58 -4.65 -5.27 -9.11
C LYS A 58 -4.94 -6.26 -10.24
N LEU A 59 -4.04 -6.41 -11.20
CA LEU A 59 -4.15 -7.35 -12.32
C LEU A 59 -4.32 -8.78 -11.79
N SER A 60 -3.43 -9.24 -10.90
CA SER A 60 -3.49 -10.58 -10.32
C SER A 60 -4.81 -10.84 -9.58
N LYS A 61 -5.33 -9.84 -8.85
CA LYS A 61 -6.63 -9.96 -8.16
C LYS A 61 -7.80 -10.07 -9.15
N LEU A 62 -7.74 -9.36 -10.28
CA LEU A 62 -8.77 -9.44 -11.31
C LEU A 62 -8.75 -10.79 -12.04
N GLU A 63 -7.57 -11.30 -12.36
CA GLU A 63 -7.38 -12.64 -12.96
C GLU A 63 -7.92 -13.74 -12.03
N GLU A 64 -7.53 -13.72 -10.74
CA GLU A 64 -7.98 -14.72 -9.76
C GLU A 64 -9.52 -14.74 -9.60
N LEU A 65 -10.15 -13.56 -9.55
CA LEU A 65 -11.61 -13.45 -9.47
C LEU A 65 -12.29 -13.90 -10.77
N SER A 66 -11.70 -13.62 -11.92
CA SER A 66 -12.20 -14.08 -13.23
C SER A 66 -12.14 -15.61 -13.32
N ASP A 67 -11.02 -16.22 -12.98
CA ASP A 67 -10.85 -17.68 -12.99
C ASP A 67 -11.84 -18.37 -12.05
N LYS A 68 -12.09 -17.77 -10.88
CA LYS A 68 -13.06 -18.29 -9.91
C LYS A 68 -14.50 -18.23 -10.44
N ILE A 69 -14.85 -17.19 -11.20
CA ILE A 69 -16.16 -17.07 -11.84
C ILE A 69 -16.35 -18.19 -12.87
N ASP A 70 -15.35 -18.44 -13.73
CA ASP A 70 -15.40 -19.51 -14.72
C ASP A 70 -15.53 -20.90 -14.06
N GLU A 71 -14.85 -21.12 -12.93
CA GLU A 71 -14.99 -22.36 -12.14
C GLU A 71 -16.40 -22.52 -11.55
N LEU A 72 -16.95 -21.46 -10.97
CA LEU A 72 -18.31 -21.46 -10.40
C LEU A 72 -19.38 -21.68 -11.48
N ASP A 73 -19.23 -21.06 -12.65
CA ASP A 73 -20.14 -21.28 -13.78
C ASP A 73 -20.12 -22.75 -14.24
N ALA A 74 -18.94 -23.38 -14.29
CA ALA A 74 -18.82 -24.80 -14.63
C ALA A 74 -19.47 -25.71 -13.56
N GLU A 75 -19.28 -25.42 -12.27
CA GLU A 75 -19.92 -26.15 -11.17
C GLU A 75 -21.43 -26.00 -11.19
N ILE A 76 -21.94 -24.77 -11.43
CA ILE A 76 -23.38 -24.50 -11.55
C ILE A 76 -23.94 -25.28 -12.72
N ALA A 77 -23.32 -25.25 -13.90
CA ALA A 77 -23.79 -25.99 -15.07
C ALA A 77 -23.88 -27.50 -14.81
N LYS A 78 -22.92 -28.05 -14.06
CA LYS A 78 -22.95 -29.46 -13.63
C LYS A 78 -24.10 -29.73 -12.66
N LEU A 79 -24.30 -28.88 -11.65
CA LEU A 79 -25.40 -29.01 -10.70
C LEU A 79 -26.77 -28.83 -11.35
N GLU A 80 -26.91 -27.96 -12.34
CA GLU A 80 -28.15 -27.81 -13.12
C GLU A 80 -28.49 -29.10 -13.85
N LYS A 81 -27.48 -29.73 -14.47
CA LYS A 81 -27.63 -31.03 -15.11
C LYS A 81 -28.02 -32.12 -14.11
N ASP A 82 -27.34 -32.19 -12.97
CA ASP A 82 -27.65 -33.16 -11.91
C ASP A 82 -29.09 -32.96 -11.39
N VAL A 83 -29.52 -31.71 -11.16
CA VAL A 83 -30.90 -31.38 -10.74
C VAL A 83 -31.92 -31.82 -11.80
N GLU A 84 -31.62 -31.67 -13.08
CA GLU A 84 -32.49 -32.11 -14.17
C GLU A 84 -32.57 -33.64 -14.26
N ASP A 85 -31.44 -34.33 -14.13
CA ASP A 85 -31.37 -35.80 -14.12
C ASP A 85 -32.12 -36.38 -12.91
N PHE A 86 -32.01 -35.78 -11.73
CA PHE A 86 -32.76 -36.20 -10.54
C PHE A 86 -34.27 -35.92 -10.62
N LYS A 87 -34.70 -34.85 -11.31
CA LYS A 87 -36.14 -34.60 -11.56
C LYS A 87 -36.79 -35.70 -12.41
N ASN A 88 -36.02 -36.28 -13.32
CA ASN A 88 -36.49 -37.31 -14.23
C ASN A 88 -36.33 -38.74 -13.65
N SER A 89 -35.94 -38.87 -12.38
CA SER A 89 -35.68 -40.14 -11.70
C SER A 89 -36.83 -40.51 -10.74
N ASP A 90 -37.39 -41.72 -10.88
CA ASP A 90 -38.47 -42.27 -10.03
C ASP A 90 -37.96 -42.96 -8.73
N GLY A 91 -36.75 -42.62 -8.27
CA GLY A 91 -36.16 -43.25 -7.07
C GLY A 91 -36.72 -42.70 -5.74
N GLU A 92 -36.97 -43.56 -4.74
CA GLU A 92 -37.48 -43.14 -3.41
C GLU A 92 -36.59 -42.11 -2.69
N GLN A 93 -35.29 -42.04 -3.02
CA GLN A 93 -34.36 -41.05 -2.46
C GLN A 93 -34.15 -39.83 -3.38
N ALA A 94 -34.65 -39.86 -4.61
CA ALA A 94 -34.41 -38.83 -5.61
C ALA A 94 -34.92 -37.46 -5.14
N GLU A 95 -36.04 -37.41 -4.41
CA GLU A 95 -36.55 -36.16 -3.84
C GLU A 95 -35.60 -35.53 -2.81
N GLN A 96 -34.95 -36.33 -1.95
CA GLN A 96 -33.98 -35.81 -0.97
C GLN A 96 -32.71 -35.30 -1.66
N TYR A 97 -32.18 -36.06 -2.62
CA TYR A 97 -31.01 -35.64 -3.40
C TYR A 97 -31.32 -34.39 -4.25
N LEU A 98 -32.53 -34.28 -4.81
CA LEU A 98 -32.98 -33.11 -5.54
C LEU A 98 -33.04 -31.86 -4.65
N VAL A 99 -33.56 -32.00 -3.42
CA VAL A 99 -33.62 -30.88 -2.46
C VAL A 99 -32.21 -30.44 -2.05
N ALA A 100 -31.30 -31.39 -1.82
CA ALA A 100 -29.91 -31.08 -1.53
C ALA A 100 -29.21 -30.39 -2.71
N ALA A 101 -29.32 -30.95 -3.92
CA ALA A 101 -28.70 -30.41 -5.13
C ALA A 101 -29.23 -29.01 -5.48
N LYS A 102 -30.52 -28.73 -5.29
CA LYS A 102 -31.08 -27.38 -5.45
C LYS A 102 -30.51 -26.40 -4.43
N LYS A 103 -30.37 -26.81 -3.17
CA LYS A 103 -29.79 -25.96 -2.13
C LYS A 103 -28.32 -25.63 -2.43
N ASP A 104 -27.56 -26.61 -2.90
CA ASP A 104 -26.16 -26.42 -3.28
C ASP A 104 -26.03 -25.54 -4.53
N LEU A 105 -26.94 -25.72 -5.50
CA LEU A 105 -27.06 -24.84 -6.67
C LEU A 105 -27.35 -23.39 -6.26
N ASP A 106 -28.34 -23.16 -5.40
CA ASP A 106 -28.67 -21.82 -4.91
C ASP A 106 -27.49 -21.18 -4.15
N ALA A 107 -26.77 -21.97 -3.35
CA ALA A 107 -25.57 -21.52 -2.66
C ALA A 107 -24.45 -21.13 -3.64
N LYS A 108 -24.22 -21.92 -4.69
CA LYS A 108 -23.21 -21.63 -5.72
C LYS A 108 -23.56 -20.43 -6.57
N LYS A 109 -24.84 -20.25 -6.92
CA LYS A 109 -25.33 -19.04 -7.59
C LYS A 109 -25.15 -17.79 -6.74
N ALA A 110 -25.39 -17.89 -5.43
CA ALA A 110 -25.11 -16.78 -4.52
C ALA A 110 -23.60 -16.50 -4.36
N GLU A 111 -22.75 -17.53 -4.40
CA GLU A 111 -21.29 -17.37 -4.40
C GLU A 111 -20.81 -16.69 -5.69
N LEU A 112 -21.37 -17.05 -6.84
CA LEU A 112 -21.11 -16.42 -8.13
C LEU A 112 -21.47 -14.92 -8.09
N GLU A 113 -22.69 -14.58 -7.67
CA GLU A 113 -23.14 -13.18 -7.57
C GLU A 113 -22.22 -12.33 -6.67
N ASN A 114 -21.79 -12.87 -5.53
CA ASN A 114 -20.85 -12.18 -4.66
C ASN A 114 -19.46 -12.02 -5.31
N THR A 115 -18.98 -13.03 -6.03
CA THR A 115 -17.68 -12.99 -6.72
C THR A 115 -17.71 -11.98 -7.88
N GLU A 116 -18.80 -11.90 -8.64
CA GLU A 116 -19.02 -10.88 -9.67
C GLU A 116 -19.09 -9.46 -9.07
N ALA A 117 -19.73 -9.30 -7.91
CA ALA A 117 -19.77 -8.03 -7.20
C ALA A 117 -18.38 -7.60 -6.69
N ASP A 118 -17.60 -8.55 -6.15
CA ASP A 118 -16.22 -8.30 -5.73
C ASP A 118 -15.31 -7.98 -6.91
N LEU A 119 -15.50 -8.64 -8.06
CA LEU A 119 -14.79 -8.33 -9.30
C LEU A 119 -15.10 -6.90 -9.76
N LYS A 120 -16.39 -6.53 -9.82
CA LYS A 120 -16.81 -5.18 -10.18
C LYS A 120 -16.23 -4.12 -9.24
N LYS A 121 -16.20 -4.43 -7.94
CA LYS A 121 -15.59 -3.57 -6.94
C LYS A 121 -14.09 -3.46 -7.14
N ALA A 122 -13.38 -4.56 -7.36
CA ALA A 122 -11.93 -4.58 -7.59
C ALA A 122 -11.54 -3.79 -8.85
N VAL A 123 -12.38 -3.86 -9.88
CA VAL A 123 -12.25 -3.07 -11.11
C VAL A 123 -12.32 -1.56 -10.81
N ASP A 124 -13.31 -1.12 -10.04
CA ASP A 124 -13.52 0.29 -9.69
C ASP A 124 -12.64 0.76 -8.51
N GLU A 125 -11.95 -0.17 -7.83
CA GLU A 125 -11.06 0.12 -6.71
C GLU A 125 -9.89 0.99 -7.20
N PRO A 126 -9.64 2.15 -6.55
CA PRO A 126 -8.53 3.01 -6.94
C PRO A 126 -7.22 2.28 -6.68
N GLU A 127 -6.28 2.45 -7.59
CA GLU A 127 -4.91 1.98 -7.39
C GLU A 127 -4.29 2.82 -6.30
N THR A 128 -4.35 2.36 -5.05
CA THR A 128 -3.59 2.98 -3.97
C THR A 128 -2.14 2.54 -4.10
N PRO A 129 -1.21 3.41 -4.52
CA PRO A 129 0.20 3.06 -4.48
C PRO A 129 0.60 2.81 -3.02
N ALA A 130 1.49 1.83 -2.82
CA ALA A 130 2.16 1.66 -1.55
C ALA A 130 2.78 3.01 -1.11
N PRO A 131 2.78 3.33 0.20
CA PRO A 131 3.39 4.57 0.68
C PRO A 131 4.85 4.61 0.18
N ALA A 132 5.18 5.66 -0.58
CA ALA A 132 6.50 5.86 -1.13
C ALA A 132 7.55 5.75 0.01
N PRO A 133 8.69 5.07 -0.22
CA PRO A 133 9.74 5.02 0.78
C PRO A 133 10.13 6.45 1.16
N ALA A 134 10.23 6.71 2.46
CA ALA A 134 10.61 8.02 2.98
C ALA A 134 11.92 8.48 2.30
N PRO A 135 12.02 9.76 1.89
CA PRO A 135 13.21 10.25 1.21
C PRO A 135 14.44 9.95 2.04
N LYS A 136 15.42 9.27 1.44
CA LYS A 136 16.71 8.99 2.05
C LYS A 136 17.34 10.33 2.47
N PRO A 137 17.83 10.47 3.72
CA PRO A 137 18.48 11.71 4.16
C PRO A 137 19.57 12.12 3.15
N ALA A 138 19.59 13.38 2.76
CA ALA A 138 20.62 13.91 1.88
C ALA A 138 22.01 13.62 2.47
N PRO A 139 22.99 13.19 1.66
CA PRO A 139 24.35 13.02 2.15
C PRO A 139 24.86 14.33 2.75
N ALA A 140 25.51 14.25 3.91
CA ALA A 140 26.12 15.41 4.55
C ALA A 140 27.09 16.08 3.56
N PRO A 141 27.15 17.42 3.52
CA PRO A 141 28.06 18.14 2.62
C PRO A 141 29.49 17.65 2.87
N ALA A 142 30.18 17.28 1.77
CA ALA A 142 31.58 16.90 1.83
C ALA A 142 32.40 18.04 2.47
N PRO A 143 33.40 17.73 3.30
CA PRO A 143 34.28 18.76 3.87
C PRO A 143 34.91 19.55 2.73
N THR A 144 34.80 20.88 2.82
CA THR A 144 35.43 21.80 1.87
C THR A 144 36.94 21.55 1.89
N PRO A 145 37.60 21.27 0.74
CA PRO A 145 39.05 21.16 0.70
C PRO A 145 39.68 22.45 1.21
N GLU A 146 40.64 22.35 2.14
CA GLU A 146 41.44 23.50 2.55
C GLU A 146 42.15 24.08 1.33
N ALA A 147 42.07 25.41 1.18
CA ALA A 147 42.71 26.12 0.09
C ALA A 147 44.24 25.89 0.15
N PRO A 148 44.89 25.54 -0.98
CA PRO A 148 46.34 25.40 -1.01
C PRO A 148 47.00 26.73 -0.66
N ALA A 149 48.05 26.67 0.16
CA ALA A 149 48.82 27.83 0.57
C ALA A 149 49.34 28.62 -0.65
N PRO A 150 49.29 29.97 -0.63
CA PRO A 150 49.74 30.78 -1.75
C PRO A 150 51.25 30.60 -1.98
N ALA A 151 51.63 30.36 -3.24
CA ALA A 151 53.02 30.27 -3.66
C ALA A 151 53.80 31.58 -3.40
N PRO A 152 55.10 31.50 -3.08
CA PRO A 152 55.91 32.69 -2.82
C PRO A 152 56.03 33.59 -4.05
N LYS A 153 55.95 34.90 -3.80
CA LYS A 153 55.95 35.96 -4.82
C LYS A 153 57.32 36.04 -5.53
N PRO A 154 57.38 36.00 -6.88
CA PRO A 154 58.61 36.21 -7.62
C PRO A 154 59.20 37.62 -7.39
N ALA A 155 60.53 37.71 -7.37
CA ALA A 155 61.26 38.97 -7.26
C ALA A 155 61.01 39.88 -8.49
N PRO A 156 60.92 41.21 -8.31
CA PRO A 156 60.66 42.13 -9.42
C PRO A 156 61.86 42.24 -10.36
N ALA A 157 61.59 42.15 -11.67
CA ALA A 157 62.55 42.40 -12.74
C ALA A 157 62.86 43.90 -12.92
N PRO A 158 64.07 44.26 -13.41
CA PRO A 158 64.45 45.66 -13.61
C PRO A 158 63.62 46.36 -14.70
N LYS A 159 63.40 47.66 -14.49
CA LYS A 159 62.50 48.53 -15.26
C LYS A 159 63.08 48.93 -16.62
N PRO A 160 62.40 48.68 -17.75
CA PRO A 160 62.79 49.22 -19.06
C PRO A 160 62.59 50.74 -19.17
N ALA A 161 63.40 51.39 -20.01
CA ALA A 161 63.33 52.81 -20.32
C ALA A 161 61.99 53.20 -20.99
N PRO A 162 61.45 54.41 -20.74
CA PRO A 162 60.16 54.82 -21.28
C PRO A 162 60.20 55.12 -22.78
N ALA A 163 59.27 54.52 -23.53
CA ALA A 163 58.98 54.83 -24.93
C ALA A 163 58.11 56.11 -25.05
N PRO A 164 58.18 56.84 -26.18
CA PRO A 164 57.38 58.04 -26.41
C PRO A 164 55.87 57.73 -26.44
N LYS A 165 55.08 58.66 -25.89
CA LYS A 165 53.64 58.51 -25.63
C LYS A 165 52.82 58.68 -26.92
N PRO A 166 52.05 57.67 -27.37
CA PRO A 166 51.08 57.84 -28.45
C PRO A 166 49.93 58.76 -28.03
N ALA A 167 49.37 59.48 -29.00
CA ALA A 167 48.18 60.32 -28.80
C ALA A 167 46.98 59.44 -28.33
N PRO A 168 46.16 59.91 -27.37
CA PRO A 168 45.02 59.14 -26.89
C PRO A 168 43.94 59.02 -27.98
N ALA A 169 43.53 57.79 -28.26
CA ALA A 169 42.38 57.49 -29.10
C ALA A 169 41.07 57.96 -28.43
N PRO A 170 40.05 58.37 -29.21
CA PRO A 170 38.74 58.75 -28.67
C PRO A 170 38.10 57.58 -27.91
N LYS A 171 37.53 57.89 -26.75
CA LYS A 171 36.90 56.94 -25.83
C LYS A 171 35.64 56.35 -26.48
N PRO A 172 35.48 55.01 -26.56
CA PRO A 172 34.23 54.41 -27.00
C PRO A 172 33.07 54.84 -26.10
N ALA A 173 31.91 55.09 -26.71
CA ALA A 173 30.69 55.40 -25.98
C ALA A 173 30.33 54.24 -25.04
N PRO A 174 29.87 54.51 -23.79
CA PRO A 174 29.44 53.46 -22.88
C PRO A 174 28.30 52.65 -23.50
N ALA A 175 28.42 51.33 -23.49
CA ALA A 175 27.32 50.45 -23.87
C ALA A 175 26.10 50.68 -22.94
N PRO A 176 24.86 50.66 -23.47
CA PRO A 176 23.67 50.81 -22.66
C PRO A 176 23.60 49.69 -21.60
N LYS A 177 23.30 50.09 -20.36
CA LYS A 177 23.19 49.18 -19.22
C LYS A 177 22.06 48.17 -19.46
N PRO A 178 22.29 46.86 -19.28
CA PRO A 178 21.23 45.86 -19.39
C PRO A 178 20.07 46.21 -18.46
N ALA A 179 18.85 46.06 -18.95
CA ALA A 179 17.64 46.26 -18.16
C ALA A 179 17.65 45.31 -16.95
N PRO A 180 17.24 45.76 -15.75
CA PRO A 180 17.13 44.89 -14.59
C PRO A 180 16.17 43.74 -14.88
N ALA A 181 16.60 42.51 -14.58
CA ALA A 181 15.74 41.34 -14.69
C ALA A 181 14.48 41.51 -13.80
N PRO A 182 13.30 41.08 -14.26
CA PRO A 182 12.08 41.16 -13.46
C PRO A 182 12.24 40.37 -12.17
N LYS A 183 11.81 40.99 -11.06
CA LYS A 183 11.91 40.40 -9.72
C LYS A 183 11.00 39.16 -9.64
N PRO A 184 11.49 38.01 -9.15
CA PRO A 184 10.66 36.82 -8.96
C PRO A 184 9.44 37.13 -8.09
N ALA A 185 8.28 36.62 -8.47
CA ALA A 185 7.07 36.74 -7.69
C ALA A 185 7.27 36.09 -6.31
N PRO A 186 6.76 36.70 -5.21
CA PRO A 186 6.86 36.12 -3.89
C PRO A 186 6.14 34.77 -3.83
N ALA A 187 6.82 33.76 -3.27
CA ALA A 187 6.28 32.42 -3.12
C ALA A 187 5.00 32.43 -2.27
N PRO A 188 4.01 31.59 -2.59
CA PRO A 188 2.79 31.46 -1.81
C PRO A 188 3.11 31.03 -0.38
N LYS A 189 2.42 31.63 0.59
CA LYS A 189 2.62 31.35 2.01
C LYS A 189 2.15 29.91 2.33
N PRO A 190 2.94 29.10 3.05
CA PRO A 190 2.53 27.76 3.45
C PRO A 190 1.21 27.78 4.24
N ALA A 191 0.33 26.82 3.96
CA ALA A 191 -0.90 26.64 4.70
C ALA A 191 -0.61 26.32 6.19
N PRO A 192 -1.45 26.78 7.14
CA PRO A 192 -1.29 26.46 8.55
C PRO A 192 -1.36 24.95 8.78
N ALA A 193 -0.44 24.42 9.58
CA ALA A 193 -0.42 22.99 9.92
C ALA A 193 -1.70 22.59 10.68
N PRO A 194 -2.23 21.37 10.43
CA PRO A 194 -3.39 20.86 11.14
C PRO A 194 -3.07 20.70 12.64
N LYS A 195 -4.04 21.02 13.49
CA LYS A 195 -3.91 20.92 14.95
C LYS A 195 -3.84 19.45 15.37
N PRO A 196 -2.92 19.06 16.28
CA PRO A 196 -2.82 17.69 16.76
C PRO A 196 -4.13 17.18 17.36
N ALA A 197 -4.47 15.93 17.07
CA ALA A 197 -5.63 15.26 17.65
C ALA A 197 -5.47 15.12 19.19
N PRO A 198 -6.57 15.18 19.97
CA PRO A 198 -6.53 14.96 21.41
C PRO A 198 -5.97 13.56 21.74
N ALA A 199 -5.12 13.47 22.76
CA ALA A 199 -4.57 12.20 23.20
C ALA A 199 -5.67 11.25 23.73
N PRO A 200 -5.56 9.94 23.48
CA PRO A 200 -6.52 8.95 23.97
C PRO A 200 -6.54 8.92 25.50
N LYS A 201 -7.74 8.74 26.07
CA LYS A 201 -7.95 8.68 27.51
C LYS A 201 -7.34 7.39 28.08
N PRO A 202 -6.65 7.43 29.23
CA PRO A 202 -6.07 6.24 29.85
C PRO A 202 -7.13 5.16 30.11
N ALA A 203 -6.75 3.90 29.86
CA ALA A 203 -7.61 2.76 30.13
C ALA A 203 -7.91 2.63 31.65
N PRO A 204 -9.13 2.21 32.03
CA PRO A 204 -9.49 2.00 33.43
C PRO A 204 -8.64 0.89 34.05
N ALA A 205 -8.22 1.09 35.31
CA ALA A 205 -7.39 0.17 36.05
C ALA A 205 -8.11 -1.19 36.27
N PRO A 206 -7.36 -2.31 36.28
CA PRO A 206 -7.93 -3.63 36.51
C PRO A 206 -8.55 -3.73 37.92
N LYS A 207 -9.70 -4.41 37.99
CA LYS A 207 -10.44 -4.59 39.24
C LYS A 207 -9.66 -5.53 40.19
N PRO A 208 -9.61 -5.22 41.50
CA PRO A 208 -8.94 -6.09 42.47
C PRO A 208 -9.50 -7.51 42.47
N ALA A 209 -8.60 -8.49 42.62
CA ALA A 209 -8.98 -9.90 42.74
C ALA A 209 -9.84 -10.13 43.99
N PRO A 210 -10.85 -11.03 43.92
CA PRO A 210 -11.68 -11.36 45.07
C PRO A 210 -10.87 -11.98 46.21
N ALA A 211 -11.19 -11.59 47.44
CA ALA A 211 -10.54 -12.08 48.65
C ALA A 211 -10.75 -13.60 48.82
N PRO A 212 -9.75 -14.33 49.37
CA PRO A 212 -9.87 -15.76 49.62
C PRO A 212 -10.99 -16.05 50.62
N LYS A 213 -11.74 -17.12 50.35
CA LYS A 213 -12.88 -17.55 51.16
C LYS A 213 -12.39 -18.05 52.53
N PRO A 214 -13.07 -17.71 53.64
CA PRO A 214 -12.72 -18.20 54.97
C PRO A 214 -12.74 -19.73 55.04
N ALA A 215 -11.77 -20.29 55.78
CA ALA A 215 -11.70 -21.72 56.04
C ALA A 215 -12.92 -22.19 56.86
N PRO A 216 -13.46 -23.40 56.59
CA PRO A 216 -14.59 -23.93 57.34
C PRO A 216 -14.24 -24.18 58.81
N ALA A 217 -15.19 -23.87 59.69
CA ALA A 217 -15.07 -24.06 61.14
C ALA A 217 -15.00 -25.55 61.51
N PRO A 218 -14.26 -25.91 62.58
CA PRO A 218 -14.18 -27.29 63.05
C PRO A 218 -15.54 -27.78 63.56
N LYS A 219 -15.84 -29.04 63.27
CA LYS A 219 -17.10 -29.71 63.60
C LYS A 219 -17.13 -30.06 65.10
N PRO A 220 -18.25 -29.86 65.82
CA PRO A 220 -18.35 -30.23 67.23
C PRO A 220 -18.30 -31.75 67.42
N GLU A 221 -17.49 -32.21 68.37
CA GLU A 221 -17.50 -33.60 68.84
C GLU A 221 -18.73 -33.85 69.72
N THR A 222 -19.40 -34.98 69.51
CA THR A 222 -20.57 -35.40 70.27
C THR A 222 -20.17 -36.05 71.61
N PRO A 223 -20.84 -35.74 72.73
CA PRO A 223 -20.63 -36.47 73.98
C PRO A 223 -21.24 -37.88 73.90
N LYS A 224 -20.47 -38.89 74.33
CA LYS A 224 -20.93 -40.27 74.52
C LYS A 224 -21.94 -40.33 75.67
N THR A 225 -23.23 -40.50 75.37
CA THR A 225 -24.24 -40.94 76.33
C THR A 225 -24.41 -42.46 76.23
N GLY A 226 -23.72 -43.20 77.10
CA GLY A 226 -23.97 -44.61 77.32
C GLY A 226 -24.80 -44.81 78.57
N TRP A 227 -26.13 -44.96 78.43
CA TRP A 227 -27.02 -45.53 79.44
C TRP A 227 -28.22 -46.21 78.75
N LYS A 228 -28.29 -47.54 78.85
CA LYS A 228 -29.48 -48.39 78.70
C LYS A 228 -29.23 -49.56 79.67
N GLN A 229 -29.81 -49.56 80.87
CA GLN A 229 -31.09 -50.20 81.23
C GLN A 229 -31.23 -51.61 80.68
N GLU A 230 -31.38 -52.62 81.56
CA GLU A 230 -32.58 -53.47 81.62
C GLU A 230 -32.54 -54.49 82.80
N ASN A 231 -33.63 -54.47 83.62
CA ASN A 231 -34.38 -55.50 84.38
C ASN A 231 -33.65 -56.59 85.21
N GLY A 232 -34.06 -56.99 86.43
CA GLY A 232 -35.29 -56.75 87.18
C GLY A 232 -36.26 -57.94 87.15
N MET A 233 -36.07 -58.87 88.10
CA MET A 233 -36.90 -60.04 88.50
C MET A 233 -36.81 -61.32 87.66
#